data_AF-A0A2K5IKA8-F1
#
_entry.id   AF-A0A2K5IKA8-F1
#
_cell.length_a   1.000
_cell.length_b   1.000
_cell.length_c   1.000
_cell.angle_alpha   90.00
_cell.angle_beta   90.00
_cell.angle_gamma   90.00
#
_symmetry.space_group_name_H-M   'P 1'
#
loop_
_entity.id
_entity.type
_entity.pdbx_description
1 polymer ?
#
loop_
_entity_poly.entity_id
_entity_poly.type
_entity_poly.pdbx_seq_one_letter_code
_entity_poly.pdbx_strand_id
1 'polypeptide(L)'
;MRQTGGGATIDSASPVLNDSYFTEKWVGLGNNSYLGVGRPSSQQYKKKKITKAERLKLLQEEEERRLKEEEEARLKYEKEEKERLEIQRIEKEKWNRLEAKDLERRNEELEELYLLERCFPEAEKLKQETRLLSRWKHYIQCDGSPDPSVAQEMNTFISLWKEKTNETFEEVIEKSKVVLNLIEKLKFILLETPPCDLQDKNIIQYQESILQLQELLHLKFNVATEILLRQASTLADLDSGNMEKVIKDENVTLYVWANLKKNPRHRSVRFSETQIGFEIPRILATSDIAVRLLHTHYDHVSALHPVSTPSKEHTSTVTELVKDDIDNVEKAISKEVEEESKQQEKRSHLIQEEEIKVEEEQDDIEVKM
;
A
#
# COMPACT_ATOMS: atom_id res chain seq x y z
N MET A 1 5.91 23.85 37.51
CA MET A 1 5.42 24.90 36.59
C MET A 1 5.57 24.37 35.17
N ARG A 2 4.43 24.21 34.45
CA ARG A 2 4.21 23.91 33.00
C ARG A 2 4.95 22.68 32.44
N GLN A 3 4.37 21.57 31.98
CA GLN A 3 3.06 21.22 31.40
C GLN A 3 2.52 22.17 30.33
N THR A 4 2.79 21.80 29.08
CA THR A 4 2.00 22.03 27.85
C THR A 4 2.40 20.87 26.91
N GLY A 5 1.57 19.90 26.50
CA GLY A 5 0.11 19.88 26.39
C GLY A 5 -0.30 20.47 25.03
N GLY A 6 -0.51 19.62 24.03
CA GLY A 6 -0.98 20.04 22.70
C GLY A 6 -0.87 18.96 21.64
N GLY A 7 -1.74 17.95 21.73
CA GLY A 7 -2.00 17.02 20.62
C GLY A 7 -2.90 17.70 19.58
N ALA A 8 -2.71 17.35 18.32
CA ALA A 8 -3.68 17.60 17.26
C ALA A 8 -3.89 16.29 16.50
N THR A 9 -5.12 15.82 16.62
CA THR A 9 -5.71 14.65 15.98
C THR A 9 -5.89 14.85 14.48
N ILE A 10 -5.81 13.72 13.80
CA ILE A 10 -6.16 13.43 12.41
C ILE A 10 -7.63 13.81 12.17
N ASP A 11 -7.94 14.44 11.04
CA ASP A 11 -9.21 14.21 10.36
C ASP A 11 -9.06 14.39 8.84
N SER A 12 -9.25 13.26 8.17
CA SER A 12 -9.52 13.06 6.75
C SER A 12 -10.90 13.58 6.37
N ALA A 13 -11.04 14.23 5.21
CA ALA A 13 -12.12 13.96 4.25
C ALA A 13 -12.03 14.88 3.03
N SER A 14 -11.78 14.27 1.87
CA SER A 14 -12.06 14.83 0.55
C SER A 14 -13.57 14.97 0.33
N PRO A 15 -14.06 15.97 -0.43
CA PRO A 15 -15.36 15.88 -1.05
C PRO A 15 -15.21 15.56 -2.54
N VAL A 16 -15.66 14.35 -2.88
CA VAL A 16 -16.11 13.95 -4.22
C VAL A 16 -17.36 14.77 -4.54
N LEU A 17 -17.35 15.57 -5.61
CA LEU A 17 -18.56 16.17 -6.16
C LEU A 17 -18.99 15.36 -7.38
N ASN A 18 -19.98 14.50 -7.15
CA ASN A 18 -20.78 13.88 -8.19
C ASN A 18 -21.90 14.84 -8.60
N ASP A 19 -22.05 15.00 -9.91
CA ASP A 19 -23.24 15.52 -10.57
C ASP A 19 -24.50 14.77 -10.11
N SER A 20 -25.57 15.50 -9.78
CA SER A 20 -26.89 15.13 -10.31
C SER A 20 -27.88 16.30 -10.24
N TYR A 21 -28.39 16.60 -11.42
CA TYR A 21 -29.71 17.12 -11.76
C TYR A 21 -30.72 17.23 -10.61
N PHE A 22 -31.21 18.45 -10.35
CA PHE A 22 -32.59 18.62 -9.91
C PHE A 22 -33.16 19.95 -10.42
N THR A 23 -33.99 19.83 -11.44
CA THR A 23 -35.06 20.75 -11.80
C THR A 23 -36.02 20.93 -10.62
N GLU A 24 -36.47 22.14 -10.31
CA GLU A 24 -37.92 22.42 -10.15
C GLU A 24 -38.23 23.89 -9.83
N LYS A 25 -39.33 24.32 -10.47
CA LYS A 25 -40.38 25.23 -9.97
C LYS A 25 -40.04 26.70 -9.69
N TRP A 26 -40.31 27.46 -10.75
CA TRP A 26 -41.12 28.68 -10.67
C TRP A 26 -42.49 28.42 -10.03
N VAL A 27 -42.71 28.94 -8.82
CA VAL A 27 -43.99 29.44 -8.27
C VAL A 27 -43.56 30.43 -7.17
N GLY A 28 -43.78 31.74 -7.27
CA GLY A 28 -45.11 32.37 -7.32
C GLY A 28 -45.59 32.65 -5.89
N LEU A 29 -45.18 33.78 -5.30
CA LEU A 29 -45.93 34.42 -4.22
C LEU A 29 -46.65 35.62 -4.81
N GLY A 30 -47.91 35.37 -5.16
CA GLY A 30 -48.93 36.41 -5.28
C GLY A 30 -49.60 36.71 -3.94
N ASN A 31 -50.48 37.70 -4.01
CA ASN A 31 -51.57 38.12 -3.11
C ASN A 31 -51.44 39.63 -2.83
N ASN A 32 -52.47 40.45 -2.90
CA ASN A 32 -53.92 40.25 -3.00
C ASN A 32 -54.50 41.61 -3.41
N SER A 33 -55.31 41.72 -4.47
CA SER A 33 -56.79 41.71 -4.49
C SER A 33 -57.47 42.86 -3.71
N TYR A 34 -58.34 43.63 -4.39
CA TYR A 34 -59.80 43.53 -4.28
C TYR A 34 -60.54 44.75 -4.89
N LEU A 35 -61.50 44.43 -5.78
CA LEU A 35 -62.87 44.95 -5.96
C LEU A 35 -63.22 46.45 -5.90
N GLY A 36 -64.14 46.84 -6.79
CA GLY A 36 -65.33 47.57 -6.35
C GLY A 36 -65.72 48.78 -7.18
N VAL A 37 -66.79 48.64 -7.97
CA VAL A 37 -67.44 49.66 -8.78
C VAL A 37 -68.27 50.62 -7.89
N GLY A 38 -68.22 51.93 -8.13
CA GLY A 38 -69.16 52.90 -7.53
C GLY A 38 -68.84 54.38 -7.81
N ARG A 39 -69.68 55.06 -8.60
CA ARG A 39 -69.81 56.53 -8.74
C ARG A 39 -71.08 56.96 -7.98
N PRO A 40 -71.36 58.27 -7.75
CA PRO A 40 -70.47 59.44 -7.59
C PRO A 40 -70.94 60.38 -6.42
N SER A 41 -70.14 61.39 -6.04
CA SER A 41 -70.61 62.78 -5.92
C SER A 41 -69.49 63.74 -5.49
N SER A 42 -69.32 64.75 -6.33
CA SER A 42 -68.73 66.09 -6.16
C SER A 42 -68.12 66.53 -4.82
N GLN A 43 -66.87 67.00 -4.89
CA GLN A 43 -66.53 68.35 -4.46
C GLN A 43 -65.26 68.87 -5.17
N GLN A 44 -65.39 70.08 -5.69
CA GLN A 44 -64.46 70.77 -6.58
C GLN A 44 -63.18 71.23 -5.84
N TYR A 45 -62.00 70.93 -6.39
CA TYR A 45 -60.84 71.84 -6.32
C TYR A 45 -60.16 71.95 -7.70
N LYS A 46 -60.48 73.05 -8.37
CA LYS A 46 -59.70 73.88 -9.30
C LYS A 46 -58.58 73.20 -10.13
N LYS A 47 -58.84 73.12 -11.45
CA LYS A 47 -57.88 72.90 -12.55
C LYS A 47 -56.58 73.72 -12.37
N LYS A 48 -55.43 73.04 -12.26
CA LYS A 48 -54.19 73.50 -12.91
C LYS A 48 -54.09 72.77 -14.24
N LYS A 49 -54.19 73.51 -15.35
CA LYS A 49 -53.96 72.98 -16.70
C LYS A 49 -52.48 72.59 -16.77
N ILE A 50 -52.17 71.29 -16.84
CA ILE A 50 -50.83 70.80 -17.18
C ILE A 50 -50.51 71.32 -18.57
N THR A 51 -49.47 72.14 -18.62
CA THR A 51 -49.11 72.90 -19.82
C THR A 51 -48.49 71.95 -20.83
N LYS A 52 -48.57 72.24 -22.14
CA LYS A 52 -47.93 71.48 -23.22
C LYS A 52 -46.42 71.18 -22.95
N ALA A 53 -45.79 72.02 -22.13
CA ALA A 53 -44.42 71.90 -21.64
C ALA A 53 -44.18 70.78 -20.59
N GLU A 54 -45.16 70.41 -19.77
CA GLU A 54 -44.98 69.35 -18.75
C GLU A 54 -45.07 67.94 -19.39
N ARG A 55 -45.90 67.75 -20.42
CA ARG A 55 -45.93 66.50 -21.21
C ARG A 55 -44.67 66.29 -22.04
N LEU A 56 -44.09 67.37 -22.56
CA LEU A 56 -42.85 67.32 -23.32
C LEU A 56 -41.66 66.97 -22.42
N LYS A 57 -41.61 67.55 -21.22
CA LYS A 57 -40.62 67.18 -20.19
C LYS A 57 -40.71 65.72 -19.78
N LEU A 58 -41.92 65.17 -19.64
CA LEU A 58 -42.10 63.75 -19.28
C LEU A 58 -41.58 62.80 -20.36
N LEU A 59 -41.81 63.13 -21.64
CA LEU A 59 -41.29 62.39 -22.80
C LEU A 59 -39.76 62.49 -22.91
N GLN A 60 -39.19 63.67 -22.68
CA GLN A 60 -37.74 63.87 -22.64
C GLN A 60 -37.10 63.13 -21.47
N GLU A 61 -37.73 63.12 -20.30
CA GLU A 61 -37.26 62.38 -19.12
C GLU A 61 -37.36 60.86 -19.31
N GLU A 62 -38.35 60.37 -20.07
CA GLU A 62 -38.50 58.96 -20.44
C GLU A 62 -37.47 58.53 -21.50
N GLU A 63 -37.18 59.37 -22.50
CA GLU A 63 -36.10 59.12 -23.46
C GLU A 63 -34.71 59.19 -22.80
N GLU A 64 -34.46 60.18 -21.94
CA GLU A 64 -33.21 60.25 -21.15
C GLU A 64 -33.07 59.06 -20.21
N ARG A 65 -34.17 58.57 -19.62
CA ARG A 65 -34.16 57.35 -18.80
C ARG A 65 -33.84 56.11 -19.64
N ARG A 66 -34.41 55.99 -20.84
CA ARG A 66 -34.09 54.89 -21.77
C ARG A 66 -32.64 54.92 -22.24
N LEU A 67 -32.12 56.09 -22.59
CA LEU A 67 -30.71 56.27 -22.95
C LEU A 67 -29.78 55.89 -21.79
N LYS A 68 -30.15 56.28 -20.56
CA LYS A 68 -29.39 55.93 -19.36
C LYS A 68 -29.46 54.44 -19.03
N GLU A 69 -30.61 53.80 -19.19
CA GLU A 69 -30.78 52.35 -19.04
C GLU A 69 -29.99 51.57 -20.10
N GLU A 70 -29.92 52.07 -21.34
CA GLU A 70 -29.14 51.46 -22.42
C GLU A 70 -27.62 51.60 -22.20
N GLU A 71 -27.15 52.77 -21.74
CA GLU A 71 -25.76 52.97 -21.35
C GLU A 71 -25.38 52.12 -20.11
N GLU A 72 -26.26 52.03 -19.11
CA GLU A 72 -26.09 51.17 -17.94
C GLU A 72 -26.07 49.68 -18.34
N ALA A 73 -26.91 49.27 -19.29
CA ALA A 73 -26.91 47.90 -19.82
C ALA A 73 -25.61 47.58 -20.59
N ARG A 74 -25.10 48.53 -21.39
CA ARG A 74 -23.81 48.37 -22.09
C ARG A 74 -22.63 48.29 -21.12
N LEU A 75 -22.58 49.16 -20.12
CA LEU A 75 -21.56 49.14 -19.07
C LEU A 75 -21.60 47.85 -18.25
N LYS A 76 -22.80 47.33 -17.97
CA LYS A 76 -22.98 46.05 -17.28
C LYS A 76 -22.48 44.87 -18.12
N TYR A 77 -22.78 44.85 -19.42
CA TYR A 77 -22.30 43.82 -20.34
C TYR A 77 -20.76 43.85 -20.46
N GLU A 78 -20.16 45.03 -20.61
CA GLU A 78 -18.70 45.16 -20.67
C GLU A 78 -18.01 44.72 -19.37
N LYS A 79 -18.65 44.99 -18.22
CA LYS A 79 -18.15 44.55 -16.90
C LYS A 79 -18.27 43.04 -16.73
N GLU A 80 -19.37 42.42 -17.17
CA GLU A 80 -19.57 40.98 -17.13
C GLU A 80 -18.61 40.25 -18.09
N GLU A 81 -18.38 40.79 -19.29
CA GLU A 81 -17.40 40.25 -20.24
C GLU A 81 -15.97 40.29 -19.67
N LYS A 82 -15.59 41.42 -19.04
CA LYS A 82 -14.31 41.55 -18.32
C LYS A 82 -14.19 40.56 -17.16
N GLU A 83 -15.27 40.35 -16.39
CA GLU A 83 -15.29 39.38 -15.29
C GLU A 83 -15.14 37.94 -15.79
N ARG A 84 -15.82 37.58 -16.89
CA ARG A 84 -15.66 36.26 -17.52
C ARG A 84 -14.23 36.02 -17.99
N LEU A 85 -13.60 37.01 -18.63
CA LEU A 85 -12.21 36.92 -19.08
C LEU A 85 -11.23 36.79 -17.90
N GLU A 86 -11.48 37.49 -16.79
CA GLU A 86 -10.66 37.38 -15.58
C GLU A 86 -10.81 36.02 -14.91
N ILE A 87 -12.04 35.48 -14.84
CA ILE A 87 -12.29 34.11 -14.33
C ILE A 87 -11.54 33.08 -15.19
N GLN A 88 -11.62 33.18 -16.52
CA GLN A 88 -10.90 32.28 -17.44
C GLN A 88 -9.38 32.37 -17.25
N ARG A 89 -8.85 33.57 -17.01
CA ARG A 89 -7.42 33.77 -16.73
C ARG A 89 -7.01 33.09 -15.42
N ILE A 90 -7.79 33.28 -14.36
CA ILE A 90 -7.53 32.66 -13.05
C ILE A 90 -7.61 31.13 -13.14
N GLU A 91 -8.58 30.59 -13.88
CA GLU A 91 -8.71 29.14 -14.10
C GLU A 91 -7.51 28.58 -14.87
N LYS A 92 -7.10 29.26 -15.95
CA LYS A 92 -5.92 28.87 -16.72
C LYS A 92 -4.63 28.93 -15.89
N GLU A 93 -4.47 29.97 -15.07
CA GLU A 93 -3.33 30.09 -14.16
C GLU A 93 -3.31 28.98 -13.10
N LYS A 94 -4.48 28.68 -12.50
CA LYS A 94 -4.61 27.54 -11.58
C LYS A 94 -4.26 26.24 -12.29
N TRP A 95 -4.69 26.06 -13.54
CA TRP A 95 -4.43 24.84 -14.27
C TRP A 95 -2.93 24.68 -14.57
N ASN A 96 -2.30 25.73 -15.11
CA ASN A 96 -0.85 25.76 -15.34
C ASN A 96 -0.05 25.49 -14.05
N ARG A 97 -0.51 26.00 -12.90
CA ARG A 97 0.15 25.76 -11.61
C ARG A 97 0.06 24.29 -11.18
N LEU A 98 -1.08 23.64 -11.38
CA LEU A 98 -1.23 22.21 -11.08
C LEU A 98 -0.41 21.37 -12.05
N GLU A 99 -0.39 21.71 -13.35
CA GLU A 99 0.43 21.03 -14.35
C GLU A 99 1.93 21.14 -14.03
N ALA A 100 2.41 22.32 -13.63
CA ALA A 100 3.79 22.52 -13.21
C ALA A 100 4.15 21.66 -11.99
N LYS A 101 3.26 21.56 -10.99
CA LYS A 101 3.46 20.70 -9.82
C LYS A 101 3.44 19.22 -10.18
N ASP A 102 2.58 18.81 -11.11
CA ASP A 102 2.51 17.41 -11.54
C ASP A 102 3.74 17.03 -12.35
N LEU A 103 4.25 17.93 -13.17
CA LEU A 103 5.51 17.75 -13.90
C LEU A 103 6.71 17.65 -12.95
N GLU A 104 6.78 18.49 -11.92
CA GLU A 104 7.82 18.44 -10.89
C GLU A 104 7.80 17.07 -10.18
N ARG A 105 6.62 16.63 -9.72
CA ARG A 105 6.46 15.30 -9.12
C ARG A 105 6.91 14.17 -10.05
N ARG A 106 6.50 14.21 -11.33
CA ARG A 106 6.90 13.19 -12.31
C ARG A 106 8.41 13.16 -12.53
N ASN A 107 9.08 14.31 -12.49
CA ASN A 107 10.53 14.36 -12.62
C ASN A 107 11.22 13.74 -11.39
N GLU A 108 10.73 14.02 -10.18
CA GLU A 108 11.23 13.41 -8.94
C GLU A 108 11.02 11.89 -8.95
N GLU A 109 9.80 11.43 -9.27
CA GLU A 109 9.48 10.00 -9.39
C GLU A 109 10.36 9.31 -10.45
N LEU A 110 10.61 9.95 -11.58
CA LEU A 110 11.47 9.42 -12.64
C LEU A 110 12.93 9.33 -12.19
N GLU A 111 13.44 10.32 -11.46
CA GLU A 111 14.80 10.29 -10.90
C GLU A 111 14.95 9.15 -9.88
N GLU A 112 13.96 8.95 -9.01
CA GLU A 112 13.91 7.81 -8.09
C GLU A 112 13.90 6.47 -8.85
N LEU A 113 13.12 6.36 -9.93
CA LEU A 113 13.08 5.17 -10.76
C LEU A 113 14.43 4.87 -11.42
N TYR A 114 15.14 5.88 -11.92
CA TYR A 114 16.49 5.69 -12.48
C TYR A 114 17.50 5.22 -11.41
N LEU A 115 17.40 5.76 -10.19
CA LEU A 115 18.22 5.29 -9.08
C LEU A 115 17.91 3.82 -8.74
N LEU A 116 16.63 3.44 -8.69
CA LEU A 116 16.21 2.06 -8.44
C LEU A 116 16.66 1.11 -9.55
N GLU A 117 16.49 1.49 -10.81
CA GLU A 117 16.94 0.71 -11.98
C GLU A 117 18.44 0.42 -11.92
N ARG A 118 19.24 1.38 -11.43
CA ARG A 118 20.68 1.20 -11.24
C ARG A 118 21.02 0.36 -10.00
N CYS A 119 20.39 0.63 -8.87
CA CYS A 119 20.72 -0.03 -7.60
C CYS A 119 20.23 -1.48 -7.52
N PHE A 120 19.10 -1.80 -8.16
CA PHE A 120 18.49 -3.12 -8.05
C PHE A 120 19.37 -4.25 -8.60
N PRO A 121 19.96 -4.16 -9.81
CA PRO A 121 20.89 -5.18 -10.31
C PRO A 121 22.14 -5.34 -9.44
N GLU A 122 22.68 -4.24 -8.92
CA GLU A 122 23.84 -4.26 -8.01
C GLU A 122 23.50 -4.97 -6.70
N ALA A 123 22.33 -4.69 -6.13
CA ALA A 123 21.82 -5.36 -4.93
C ALA A 123 21.57 -6.86 -5.18
N GLU A 124 20.96 -7.23 -6.31
CA GLU A 124 20.71 -8.63 -6.64
C GLU A 124 22.02 -9.40 -6.86
N LYS A 125 23.01 -8.79 -7.53
CA LYS A 125 24.35 -9.35 -7.67
C LYS A 125 24.99 -9.59 -6.30
N LEU A 126 24.92 -8.61 -5.38
CA LEU A 126 25.45 -8.74 -4.03
C LEU A 126 24.76 -9.88 -3.25
N LYS A 127 23.43 -10.04 -3.41
CA LYS A 127 22.67 -11.16 -2.82
C LYS A 127 23.14 -12.50 -3.38
N GLN A 128 23.38 -12.60 -4.69
CA GLN A 128 23.89 -13.82 -5.32
C GLN A 128 25.29 -14.17 -4.84
N GLU A 129 26.20 -13.19 -4.79
CA GLU A 129 27.56 -13.36 -4.27
C GLU A 129 27.56 -13.80 -2.80
N THR A 130 26.69 -13.20 -1.99
CA THR A 130 26.50 -13.59 -0.57
C THR A 130 26.02 -15.03 -0.46
N ARG A 131 25.04 -15.46 -1.27
CA ARG A 131 24.55 -16.85 -1.32
C ARG A 131 25.64 -17.84 -1.74
N LEU A 132 26.49 -17.48 -2.71
CA LEU A 132 27.62 -18.30 -3.16
C LEU A 132 28.69 -18.41 -2.06
N LEU A 133 29.03 -17.29 -1.42
CA LEU A 133 30.00 -17.26 -0.34
C LEU A 133 29.54 -18.11 0.86
N SER A 134 28.25 -18.06 1.22
CA SER A 134 27.69 -18.89 2.30
C SER A 134 27.79 -20.38 1.99
N ARG A 135 27.49 -20.80 0.74
CA ARG A 135 27.69 -22.19 0.30
C ARG A 135 29.15 -22.61 0.36
N TRP A 136 30.06 -21.75 -0.09
CA TRP A 136 31.50 -22.01 -0.04
C TRP A 136 32.03 -22.11 1.40
N LYS A 137 31.58 -21.22 2.30
CA LYS A 137 31.93 -21.27 3.72
C LYS A 137 31.49 -22.59 4.36
N HIS A 138 30.27 -23.03 4.08
CA HIS A 138 29.77 -24.30 4.58
C HIS A 138 30.61 -25.48 4.08
N TYR A 139 30.95 -25.50 2.78
CA TYR A 139 31.80 -26.53 2.18
C TYR A 139 33.19 -26.62 2.84
N ILE A 140 33.78 -25.50 3.26
CA ILE A 140 35.10 -25.49 3.92
C ILE A 140 35.02 -25.87 5.39
N GLN A 141 33.96 -25.46 6.09
CA GLN A 141 33.89 -25.58 7.55
C GLN A 141 33.84 -27.04 8.04
N CYS A 142 33.27 -27.96 7.26
CA CYS A 142 33.20 -29.40 7.59
C CYS A 142 32.85 -29.68 9.06
N ASP A 143 31.93 -28.89 9.63
CA ASP A 143 31.59 -28.92 11.05
C ASP A 143 30.59 -30.04 11.40
N GLY A 144 30.16 -30.83 10.40
CA GLY A 144 29.17 -31.89 10.54
C GLY A 144 27.76 -31.36 10.76
N SER A 145 27.51 -30.05 10.60
CA SER A 145 26.15 -29.50 10.57
C SER A 145 25.48 -29.85 9.24
N PRO A 146 24.16 -30.15 9.24
CA PRO A 146 23.45 -30.47 7.99
C PRO A 146 23.34 -29.23 7.09
N ASP A 147 23.41 -29.42 5.78
CA ASP A 147 23.08 -28.37 4.81
C ASP A 147 21.55 -28.17 4.77
N PRO A 148 21.05 -26.97 5.12
CA PRO A 148 19.62 -26.66 5.06
C PRO A 148 19.00 -26.81 3.67
N SER A 149 19.82 -26.72 2.62
CA SER A 149 19.39 -26.87 1.23
C SER A 149 19.10 -28.33 0.87
N VAL A 150 19.62 -29.29 1.64
CA VAL A 150 19.54 -30.73 1.38
C VAL A 150 18.52 -31.38 2.31
N ALA A 151 17.35 -31.71 1.75
CA ALA A 151 16.23 -32.33 2.47
C ALA A 151 16.62 -33.54 3.33
N GLN A 152 17.44 -34.42 2.75
CA GLN A 152 17.85 -35.68 3.37
C GLN A 152 18.70 -35.43 4.62
N GLU A 153 19.62 -34.46 4.58
CA GLU A 153 20.46 -34.12 5.72
C GLU A 153 19.63 -33.54 6.86
N MET A 154 18.70 -32.64 6.55
CA MET A 154 17.76 -32.07 7.53
C MET A 154 16.90 -33.14 8.19
N ASN A 155 16.28 -34.02 7.41
CA ASN A 155 15.46 -35.11 7.92
C ASN A 155 16.27 -36.08 8.79
N THR A 156 17.51 -36.39 8.37
CA THR A 156 18.41 -37.25 9.14
C THR A 156 18.77 -36.59 10.46
N PHE A 157 19.14 -35.30 10.46
CA PHE A 157 19.46 -34.56 11.66
C PHE A 157 18.28 -34.50 12.65
N ILE A 158 17.09 -34.16 12.16
CA ILE A 158 15.86 -34.10 12.96
C ILE A 158 15.57 -35.46 13.59
N SER A 159 15.68 -36.54 12.81
CA SER A 159 15.39 -37.90 13.29
C SER A 159 16.40 -38.36 14.35
N LEU A 160 17.70 -38.20 14.07
CA LEU A 160 18.77 -38.57 15.00
C LEU A 160 18.67 -37.79 16.31
N TRP A 161 18.38 -36.48 16.24
CA TRP A 161 18.23 -35.71 17.46
C TRP A 161 16.97 -36.10 18.21
N LYS A 162 15.85 -36.35 17.53
CA LYS A 162 14.62 -36.85 18.16
C LYS A 162 14.82 -38.18 18.90
N GLU A 163 15.60 -39.10 18.35
CA GLU A 163 15.91 -40.41 18.97
C GLU A 163 16.84 -40.30 20.18
N LYS A 164 17.70 -39.28 20.21
CA LYS A 164 18.63 -39.08 21.33
C LYS A 164 17.85 -38.78 22.62
N THR A 165 18.08 -39.56 23.66
CA THR A 165 17.41 -39.42 24.97
C THR A 165 18.42 -39.09 26.07
N ASN A 166 17.92 -38.69 27.23
CA ASN A 166 18.73 -38.42 28.44
C ASN A 166 19.76 -37.29 28.29
N GLU A 167 19.45 -36.28 27.47
CA GLU A 167 20.29 -35.08 27.35
C GLU A 167 20.05 -34.13 28.55
N THR A 168 21.14 -33.65 29.12
CA THR A 168 21.12 -32.57 30.13
C THR A 168 20.66 -31.25 29.52
N PHE A 169 20.24 -30.30 30.36
CA PHE A 169 19.79 -29.00 29.86
C PHE A 169 20.91 -28.24 29.14
N GLU A 170 22.13 -28.33 29.65
CA GLU A 170 23.34 -27.75 29.06
C GLU A 170 23.68 -28.36 27.69
N GLU A 171 23.55 -29.69 27.53
CA GLU A 171 23.73 -30.34 26.22
C GLU A 171 22.67 -29.91 25.20
N VAL A 172 21.41 -29.76 25.65
CA VAL A 172 20.32 -29.26 24.80
C VAL A 172 20.57 -27.80 24.40
N ILE A 173 21.09 -26.95 25.30
CA ILE A 173 21.52 -25.58 24.98
C ILE A 173 22.57 -25.60 23.86
N GLU A 174 23.62 -26.41 23.98
CA GLU A 174 24.66 -26.46 22.96
C GLU A 174 24.12 -26.93 21.60
N LYS A 175 23.23 -27.92 21.59
CA LYS A 175 22.56 -28.35 20.35
C LYS A 175 21.56 -27.31 19.82
N SER A 176 20.94 -26.52 20.69
CA SER A 176 20.01 -25.45 20.29
C SER A 176 20.69 -24.40 19.41
N LYS A 177 21.97 -24.07 19.67
CA LYS A 177 22.74 -23.11 18.86
C LYS A 177 22.81 -23.55 17.39
N VAL A 178 23.05 -24.84 17.16
CA VAL A 178 23.05 -25.42 15.81
C VAL A 178 21.65 -25.34 15.19
N VAL A 179 20.60 -25.70 15.93
CA VAL A 179 19.21 -25.70 15.46
C VAL A 179 18.74 -24.29 15.09
N LEU A 180 19.05 -23.29 15.92
CA LEU A 180 18.71 -21.90 15.68
C LEU A 180 19.42 -21.37 14.42
N ASN A 181 20.70 -21.69 14.22
CA ASN A 181 21.44 -21.36 13.01
C ASN A 181 20.82 -22.03 11.76
N LEU A 182 20.37 -23.29 11.86
CA LEU A 182 19.67 -23.96 10.75
C LEU A 182 18.35 -23.28 10.40
N ILE A 183 17.55 -22.90 11.41
CA ILE A 183 16.31 -22.16 11.23
C ILE A 183 16.59 -20.80 10.55
N GLU A 184 17.60 -20.07 11.01
CA GLU A 184 18.00 -18.80 10.43
C GLU A 184 18.41 -18.95 8.96
N LYS A 185 19.24 -19.96 8.63
CA LYS A 185 19.62 -20.24 7.24
C LYS A 185 18.41 -20.59 6.36
N LEU A 186 17.46 -21.40 6.85
CA LEU A 186 16.23 -21.71 6.11
C LEU A 186 15.38 -20.45 5.87
N LYS A 187 15.19 -19.61 6.89
CA LYS A 187 14.49 -18.32 6.76
C LYS A 187 15.19 -17.39 5.78
N PHE A 188 16.52 -17.34 5.81
CA PHE A 188 17.32 -16.54 4.89
C PHE A 188 17.16 -17.02 3.44
N ILE A 189 17.20 -18.34 3.20
CA ILE A 189 16.95 -18.91 1.86
C ILE A 189 15.58 -18.49 1.33
N LEU A 190 14.54 -18.58 2.17
CA LEU A 190 13.17 -18.20 1.82
C LEU A 190 13.01 -16.70 1.53
N LEU A 191 13.78 -15.83 2.19
CA LEU A 191 13.69 -14.38 2.04
C LEU A 191 14.53 -13.85 0.87
N GLU A 192 15.75 -14.38 0.69
CA GLU A 192 16.74 -13.83 -0.23
C GLU A 192 16.80 -14.53 -1.59
N THR A 193 16.12 -15.66 -1.74
CA THR A 193 16.06 -16.34 -3.04
C THR A 193 14.84 -15.86 -3.80
N PRO A 194 15.01 -15.32 -5.03
CA PRO A 194 13.90 -14.92 -5.87
C PRO A 194 12.89 -16.08 -6.06
N PRO A 195 11.57 -15.80 -6.07
CA PRO A 195 10.56 -16.84 -6.28
C PRO A 195 10.72 -17.61 -7.60
N CYS A 196 11.33 -17.01 -8.63
CA CYS A 196 11.62 -17.70 -9.89
C CYS A 196 12.67 -18.81 -9.74
N ASP A 197 13.55 -18.71 -8.75
CA ASP A 197 14.65 -19.65 -8.50
C ASP A 197 14.25 -20.74 -7.48
N LEU A 198 13.10 -20.58 -6.81
CA LEU A 198 12.57 -21.53 -5.84
C LEU A 198 11.40 -22.34 -6.41
N GLN A 199 11.51 -23.66 -6.35
CA GLN A 199 10.37 -24.54 -6.65
C GLN A 199 9.42 -24.56 -5.45
N ASP A 200 8.10 -24.53 -5.69
CA ASP A 200 7.07 -24.51 -4.63
C ASP A 200 7.25 -25.65 -3.60
N LYS A 201 7.64 -26.85 -4.08
CA LYS A 201 7.95 -27.99 -3.21
C LYS A 201 9.09 -27.70 -2.23
N ASN A 202 10.11 -26.93 -2.64
CA ASN A 202 11.25 -26.60 -1.78
C ASN A 202 10.82 -25.57 -0.73
N ILE A 203 9.97 -24.60 -1.11
CA ILE A 203 9.40 -23.61 -0.18
C ILE A 203 8.63 -24.32 0.94
N ILE A 204 7.71 -25.21 0.58
CA ILE A 204 6.92 -26.00 1.52
C ILE A 204 7.84 -26.82 2.43
N GLN A 205 8.81 -27.53 1.84
CA GLN A 205 9.75 -28.34 2.58
C GLN A 205 10.60 -27.54 3.59
N TYR A 206 11.07 -26.34 3.21
CA TYR A 206 11.83 -25.48 4.10
C TYR A 206 10.96 -24.95 5.26
N GLN A 207 9.72 -24.55 4.97
CA GLN A 207 8.77 -24.12 5.99
C GLN A 207 8.46 -25.26 6.98
N GLU A 208 8.20 -26.48 6.48
CA GLU A 208 7.99 -27.67 7.30
C GLU A 208 9.21 -28.00 8.17
N SER A 209 10.42 -27.91 7.59
CA SER A 209 11.67 -28.15 8.32
C SER A 209 11.86 -27.14 9.46
N ILE A 210 11.54 -25.86 9.23
CA ILE A 210 11.60 -24.84 10.29
C ILE A 210 10.64 -25.20 11.43
N LEU A 211 9.39 -25.55 11.11
CA LEU A 211 8.39 -25.91 12.12
C LEU A 211 8.83 -27.14 12.92
N GLN A 212 9.29 -28.19 12.25
CA GLN A 212 9.78 -29.40 12.91
C GLN A 212 10.96 -29.12 13.85
N LEU A 213 11.90 -28.26 13.44
CA LEU A 213 13.02 -27.86 14.29
C LEU A 213 12.57 -27.05 15.51
N GLN A 214 11.63 -26.12 15.36
CA GLN A 214 11.08 -25.33 16.46
C GLN A 214 10.35 -26.22 17.47
N GLU A 215 9.49 -27.11 16.99
CA GLU A 215 8.75 -28.07 17.83
C GLU A 215 9.69 -29.02 18.55
N LEU A 216 10.69 -29.57 17.84
CA LEU A 216 11.67 -30.48 18.42
C LEU A 216 12.53 -29.77 19.48
N LEU A 217 12.97 -28.53 19.21
CA LEU A 217 13.72 -27.74 20.17
C LEU A 217 12.92 -27.51 21.46
N HIS A 218 11.64 -27.13 21.33
CA HIS A 218 10.77 -26.94 22.49
C HIS A 218 10.57 -28.26 23.26
N LEU A 219 10.33 -29.37 22.55
CA LEU A 219 10.23 -30.70 23.17
C LEU A 219 11.49 -31.06 23.95
N LYS A 220 12.68 -30.78 23.38
CA LYS A 220 13.97 -31.10 23.99
C LYS A 220 14.20 -30.32 25.27
N PHE A 221 13.87 -29.04 25.32
CA PHE A 221 13.92 -28.27 26.56
C PHE A 221 12.95 -28.80 27.62
N ASN A 222 11.76 -29.27 27.22
CA ASN A 222 10.79 -29.87 28.15
C ASN A 222 11.34 -31.16 28.76
N VAL A 223 11.87 -32.07 27.93
CA VAL A 223 12.45 -33.34 28.40
C VAL A 223 13.67 -33.08 29.28
N ALA A 224 14.55 -32.16 28.92
CA ALA A 224 15.71 -31.81 29.74
C ALA A 224 15.30 -31.20 31.10
N THR A 225 14.24 -30.38 31.13
CA THR A 225 13.67 -29.87 32.38
C THR A 225 13.13 -31.03 33.24
N GLU A 226 12.44 -31.99 32.62
CA GLU A 226 11.92 -33.16 33.34
C GLU A 226 13.06 -33.98 33.98
N ILE A 227 14.13 -34.25 33.22
CA ILE A 227 15.32 -34.96 33.72
C ILE A 227 15.94 -34.21 34.90
N LEU A 228 16.05 -32.88 34.80
CA LEU A 228 16.55 -32.03 35.88
C LEU A 228 15.66 -32.13 37.14
N LEU A 229 14.34 -32.13 36.98
CA LEU A 229 13.40 -32.25 38.10
C LEU A 229 13.40 -33.64 38.75
N ARG A 230 13.72 -34.71 38.01
CA ARG A 230 13.93 -36.05 38.61
C ARG A 230 15.07 -36.07 39.62
N GLN A 231 16.01 -35.13 39.50
CA GLN A 231 17.15 -34.94 40.41
C GLN A 231 16.88 -33.87 41.47
N ALA A 232 15.64 -33.38 41.62
CA ALA A 232 15.34 -32.27 42.51
C ALA A 232 15.77 -32.49 43.96
N SER A 233 15.54 -33.69 44.51
CA SER A 233 15.95 -34.03 45.88
C SER A 233 17.46 -33.99 46.09
N THR A 234 18.24 -34.33 45.07
CA THR A 234 19.72 -34.26 45.13
C THR A 234 20.24 -32.84 44.94
N LEU A 235 19.45 -31.97 44.31
CA LEU A 235 19.75 -30.56 44.05
C LEU A 235 19.06 -29.63 45.05
N ALA A 236 18.57 -30.16 46.17
CA ALA A 236 17.94 -29.38 47.21
C ALA A 236 18.98 -28.52 47.93
N ASP A 237 18.70 -27.23 48.02
CA ASP A 237 19.51 -26.28 48.80
C ASP A 237 19.34 -26.57 50.30
N LEU A 238 20.46 -26.57 51.04
CA LEU A 238 20.50 -26.98 52.45
C LEU A 238 19.77 -25.98 53.36
N ASP A 239 19.79 -24.70 53.01
CA ASP A 239 19.22 -23.63 53.83
C ASP A 239 17.70 -23.54 53.64
N SER A 240 17.26 -23.44 52.39
CA SER A 240 15.85 -23.35 52.03
C SER A 240 15.12 -24.69 52.17
N GLY A 241 15.82 -25.81 51.93
CA GLY A 241 15.25 -27.16 51.82
C GLY A 241 14.44 -27.38 50.55
N ASN A 242 14.54 -26.49 49.56
CA ASN A 242 13.89 -26.57 48.26
C ASN A 242 14.94 -26.68 47.15
N MET A 243 14.55 -27.13 45.97
CA MET A 243 15.44 -27.09 44.81
C MET A 243 15.43 -25.69 44.20
N GLU A 244 16.61 -25.14 43.91
CA GLU A 244 16.79 -23.94 43.11
C GLU A 244 17.89 -24.18 42.06
N LYS A 245 17.60 -23.90 40.79
CA LYS A 245 18.58 -24.00 39.71
C LYS A 245 18.39 -22.86 38.72
N VAL A 246 19.49 -22.18 38.41
CA VAL A 246 19.57 -21.16 37.37
C VAL A 246 20.61 -21.58 36.35
N ILE A 247 20.23 -21.64 35.08
CA ILE A 247 21.13 -21.93 33.96
C ILE A 247 21.02 -20.78 32.96
N LYS A 248 22.13 -20.14 32.64
CA LYS A 248 22.21 -18.99 31.75
C LYS A 248 23.11 -19.30 30.57
N ASP A 249 22.61 -19.04 29.37
CA ASP A 249 23.35 -19.05 28.10
C ASP A 249 22.92 -17.84 27.26
N GLU A 250 23.62 -17.59 26.15
CA GLU A 250 23.37 -16.48 25.23
C GLU A 250 21.93 -16.46 24.70
N ASN A 251 21.36 -17.61 24.33
CA ASN A 251 20.04 -17.69 23.70
C ASN A 251 18.90 -18.01 24.68
N VAL A 252 19.23 -18.59 25.83
CA VAL A 252 18.26 -19.14 26.77
C VAL A 252 18.69 -18.88 28.20
N THR A 253 17.74 -18.49 29.04
CA THR A 253 17.89 -18.51 30.50
C THR A 253 16.78 -19.34 31.13
N LEU A 254 17.16 -20.33 31.93
CA LEU A 254 16.27 -21.19 32.68
C LEU A 254 16.35 -20.89 34.17
N TYR A 255 15.19 -20.72 34.79
CA TYR A 255 15.00 -20.77 36.24
C TYR A 255 14.09 -21.95 36.59
N VAL A 256 14.54 -22.81 37.50
CA VAL A 256 13.75 -23.93 38.02
C VAL A 256 13.75 -23.89 39.54
N TRP A 257 12.56 -23.94 40.11
CA TRP A 257 12.37 -24.09 41.54
C TRP A 257 11.42 -25.25 41.82
N ALA A 258 11.73 -26.10 42.80
CA ALA A 258 10.84 -27.19 43.23
C ALA A 258 10.57 -27.15 44.74
N ASN A 259 9.29 -27.27 45.10
CA ASN A 259 8.79 -27.19 46.46
C ASN A 259 8.94 -28.53 47.20
N LEU A 260 10.12 -28.79 47.74
CA LEU A 260 10.40 -30.02 48.48
C LEU A 260 10.01 -29.90 49.96
N LYS A 261 10.19 -28.72 50.56
CA LYS A 261 9.94 -28.46 52.00
C LYS A 261 8.46 -28.25 52.34
N LYS A 262 7.63 -27.83 51.39
CA LYS A 262 6.18 -27.62 51.55
C LYS A 262 5.80 -26.73 52.73
N ASN A 263 6.48 -25.59 52.88
CA ASN A 263 6.26 -24.68 54.00
C ASN A 263 5.28 -23.55 53.64
N PRO A 264 4.03 -23.55 54.13
CA PRO A 264 3.05 -22.50 53.81
C PRO A 264 3.41 -21.12 54.38
N ARG A 265 4.39 -21.03 55.30
CA ARG A 265 4.89 -19.76 55.82
C ARG A 265 5.93 -19.13 54.89
N HIS A 266 6.52 -19.90 53.98
CA HIS A 266 7.57 -19.44 53.08
C HIS A 266 7.06 -19.49 51.63
N ARG A 267 6.37 -18.41 51.23
CA ARG A 267 5.66 -18.31 49.94
C ARG A 267 6.37 -17.44 48.90
N SER A 268 7.28 -16.58 49.35
CA SER A 268 8.09 -15.76 48.45
C SER A 268 9.37 -16.50 48.14
N VAL A 269 9.61 -16.75 46.86
CA VAL A 269 10.82 -17.38 46.34
C VAL A 269 11.60 -16.31 45.58
N ARG A 270 12.90 -16.22 45.86
CA ARG A 270 13.84 -15.41 45.08
C ARG A 270 15.01 -16.28 44.70
N PHE A 271 15.41 -16.20 43.43
CA PHE A 271 16.58 -16.93 42.96
C PHE A 271 17.84 -16.21 43.43
N SER A 272 18.75 -16.92 44.08
CA SER A 272 19.79 -16.44 44.99
C SER A 272 20.87 -15.54 44.36
N GLU A 273 20.77 -15.24 43.06
CA GLU A 273 21.72 -14.41 42.31
C GLU A 273 21.02 -13.46 41.33
N THR A 274 19.70 -13.31 41.43
CA THR A 274 18.93 -12.50 40.48
C THR A 274 17.86 -11.67 41.18
N GLN A 275 17.39 -10.63 40.47
CA GLN A 275 16.22 -9.86 40.90
C GLN A 275 14.90 -10.58 40.60
N ILE A 276 14.96 -11.81 40.08
CA ILE A 276 13.80 -12.60 39.71
C ILE A 276 13.31 -13.38 40.93
N GLY A 277 12.03 -13.27 41.18
CA GLY A 277 11.34 -14.00 42.22
C GLY A 277 9.85 -14.03 41.93
N PHE A 278 9.15 -14.88 42.65
CA PHE A 278 7.71 -15.04 42.55
C PHE A 278 7.13 -15.33 43.93
N GLU A 279 5.82 -15.09 44.06
CA GLU A 279 5.07 -15.52 45.23
C GLU A 279 4.07 -16.59 44.83
N ILE A 280 4.02 -17.69 45.59
CA ILE A 280 3.05 -18.76 45.37
C ILE A 280 1.83 -18.62 46.28
N PRO A 281 0.62 -18.90 45.76
CA PRO A 281 -0.58 -19.06 46.58
C PRO A 281 -0.37 -20.07 47.72
N ARG A 282 -1.02 -19.82 48.87
CA ARG A 282 -0.91 -20.68 50.06
C ARG A 282 -1.25 -22.14 49.78
N ILE A 283 -2.23 -22.39 48.92
CA ILE A 283 -2.68 -23.74 48.52
C ILE A 283 -1.54 -24.49 47.82
N LEU A 284 -0.79 -23.80 46.98
CA LEU A 284 0.33 -24.36 46.22
C LEU A 284 1.58 -24.55 47.10
N ALA A 285 1.75 -23.76 48.16
CA ALA A 285 2.88 -23.88 49.09
C ALA A 285 2.90 -25.21 49.88
N THR A 286 1.77 -25.91 49.98
CA THR A 286 1.69 -27.25 50.60
C THR A 286 1.70 -28.41 49.59
N SER A 287 1.73 -28.10 48.30
CA SER A 287 1.63 -29.08 47.21
C SER A 287 2.99 -29.43 46.62
N ASP A 288 3.07 -30.61 45.99
CA ASP A 288 4.18 -31.03 45.13
C ASP A 288 4.15 -30.25 43.82
N ILE A 289 4.87 -29.13 43.79
CA ILE A 289 4.93 -28.26 42.61
C ILE A 289 6.38 -27.93 42.26
N ALA A 290 6.58 -27.67 40.98
CA ALA A 290 7.77 -26.99 40.48
C ALA A 290 7.33 -25.82 39.59
N VAL A 291 8.13 -24.76 39.59
CA VAL A 291 7.94 -23.58 38.75
C VAL A 291 9.14 -23.48 37.82
N ARG A 292 8.86 -23.43 36.51
CA ARG A 292 9.85 -23.20 35.46
C ARG A 292 9.60 -21.83 34.84
N LEU A 293 10.65 -21.01 34.75
CA LEU A 293 10.68 -19.82 33.91
C LEU A 293 11.74 -20.06 32.83
N LEU A 294 11.31 -20.10 31.58
CA LEU A 294 12.19 -20.26 30.42
C LEU A 294 12.12 -18.96 29.62
N HIS A 295 13.22 -18.22 29.58
CA HIS A 295 13.37 -17.00 28.80
C HIS A 295 14.22 -17.31 27.57
N THR A 296 13.68 -17.06 26.37
CA THR A 296 14.36 -17.29 25.10
C THR A 296 14.58 -15.96 24.38
N HIS A 297 15.75 -15.76 23.78
CA HIS A 297 16.06 -14.59 22.95
C HIS A 297 15.71 -14.82 21.46
N TYR A 298 14.94 -15.87 21.18
CA TYR A 298 14.42 -16.21 19.86
C TYR A 298 12.93 -16.54 19.96
N ASP A 299 12.25 -16.37 18.83
CA ASP A 299 10.83 -16.66 18.71
C ASP A 299 10.58 -18.09 18.22
N HIS A 300 9.91 -18.86 19.06
CA HIS A 300 9.50 -20.23 18.81
C HIS A 300 7.99 -20.43 19.02
N VAL A 301 7.23 -19.34 19.18
CA VAL A 301 5.79 -19.38 19.50
C VAL A 301 4.97 -18.68 18.42
N SER A 302 5.50 -17.64 17.77
CA SER A 302 4.80 -17.00 16.65
C SER A 302 4.72 -17.93 15.45
N ALA A 303 3.51 -18.06 14.91
CA ALA A 303 3.28 -18.86 13.71
C ALA A 303 4.05 -18.26 12.52
N LEU A 304 4.69 -19.13 11.72
CA LEU A 304 5.18 -18.72 10.41
C LEU A 304 3.97 -18.42 9.53
N HIS A 305 3.81 -17.17 9.11
CA HIS A 305 2.83 -16.86 8.09
C HIS A 305 3.26 -17.53 6.77
N PRO A 306 2.39 -18.35 6.14
CA PRO A 306 2.65 -18.76 4.77
C PRO A 306 2.82 -17.50 3.95
N VAL A 307 3.99 -17.35 3.32
CA VAL A 307 4.16 -16.32 2.29
C VAL A 307 3.12 -16.66 1.24
N SER A 308 2.09 -15.82 1.13
CA SER A 308 1.08 -15.95 0.09
C SER A 308 1.83 -15.78 -1.22
N THR A 309 2.05 -16.88 -1.94
CA THR A 309 2.51 -16.80 -3.31
C THR A 309 1.42 -16.04 -4.07
N PRO A 310 1.73 -14.93 -4.74
CA PRO A 310 0.76 -14.33 -5.64
C PRO A 310 0.36 -15.43 -6.64
N SER A 311 -0.92 -15.76 -6.65
CA SER A 311 -1.50 -16.68 -7.62
C SER A 311 -0.96 -16.34 -9.01
N LYS A 312 -0.41 -17.33 -9.72
CA LYS A 312 0.02 -17.21 -11.12
C LYS A 312 -1.15 -16.91 -12.08
N GLU A 313 -2.34 -16.63 -11.58
CA GLU A 313 -3.52 -16.36 -12.41
C GLU A 313 -3.53 -14.98 -13.09
N HIS A 314 -2.61 -14.06 -12.77
CA HIS A 314 -2.63 -12.73 -13.38
C HIS A 314 -1.69 -12.50 -14.57
N THR A 315 -0.84 -13.45 -14.95
CA THR A 315 -0.01 -13.28 -16.16
C THR A 315 -0.78 -13.62 -17.44
N SER A 316 -1.85 -14.42 -17.38
CA SER A 316 -2.57 -14.79 -18.62
C SER A 316 -3.36 -13.62 -19.21
N THR A 317 -3.97 -12.77 -18.38
CA THR A 317 -4.88 -11.72 -18.87
C THR A 317 -4.15 -10.50 -19.43
N VAL A 318 -2.97 -10.17 -18.88
CA VAL A 318 -2.18 -9.01 -19.35
C VAL A 318 -1.47 -9.35 -20.68
N THR A 319 -1.02 -10.58 -20.86
CA THR A 319 -0.37 -10.98 -22.12
C THR A 319 -1.36 -11.17 -23.28
N GLU A 320 -2.64 -11.44 -23.00
CA GLU A 320 -3.70 -11.43 -24.02
C GLU A 320 -4.10 -10.00 -24.41
N LEU A 321 -4.31 -9.11 -23.44
CA LEU A 321 -4.65 -7.69 -23.72
C LEU A 321 -3.55 -6.99 -24.53
N VAL A 322 -2.29 -7.22 -24.20
CA VAL A 322 -1.16 -6.59 -24.92
C VAL A 322 -0.98 -7.17 -26.33
N LYS A 323 -1.33 -8.44 -26.56
CA LYS A 323 -1.28 -9.04 -27.91
C LYS A 323 -2.42 -8.54 -28.79
N ASP A 324 -3.63 -8.43 -28.25
CA ASP A 324 -4.79 -7.91 -28.99
C ASP A 324 -4.63 -6.42 -29.34
N ASP A 325 -3.97 -5.63 -28.49
CA ASP A 325 -3.66 -4.23 -28.78
C ASP A 325 -2.57 -4.08 -29.86
N ILE A 326 -1.55 -4.93 -29.87
CA ILE A 326 -0.51 -4.93 -30.92
C ILE A 326 -1.08 -5.39 -32.26
N ASP A 327 -1.91 -6.45 -32.29
CA ASP A 327 -2.56 -6.94 -33.52
C ASP A 327 -3.57 -5.93 -34.08
N ASN A 328 -4.27 -5.18 -33.21
CA ASN A 328 -5.17 -4.10 -33.65
C ASN A 328 -4.42 -2.89 -34.21
N VAL A 329 -3.27 -2.53 -33.61
CA VAL A 329 -2.42 -1.43 -34.10
C VAL A 329 -1.74 -1.82 -35.42
N GLU A 330 -1.25 -3.06 -35.58
CA GLU A 330 -0.68 -3.51 -36.86
C GLU A 330 -1.74 -3.61 -37.97
N LYS A 331 -2.98 -4.01 -37.65
CA LYS A 331 -4.10 -3.97 -38.61
C LYS A 331 -4.55 -2.55 -38.96
N ALA A 332 -4.48 -1.60 -38.03
CA ALA A 332 -4.80 -0.20 -38.30
C ALA A 332 -3.75 0.42 -39.22
N ILE A 333 -2.47 0.19 -38.95
CA ILE A 333 -1.34 0.66 -39.79
C ILE A 333 -1.40 0.03 -41.19
N SER A 334 -1.70 -1.26 -41.29
CA SER A 334 -1.81 -1.94 -42.59
C SER A 334 -2.98 -1.39 -43.43
N LYS A 335 -4.08 -1.00 -42.81
CA LYS A 335 -5.23 -0.38 -43.50
C LYS A 335 -4.96 1.06 -43.92
N GLU A 336 -4.27 1.85 -43.10
CA GLU A 336 -3.86 3.22 -43.46
C GLU A 336 -2.88 3.21 -44.65
N VAL A 337 -1.93 2.27 -44.68
CA VAL A 337 -0.98 2.12 -45.81
C VAL A 337 -1.69 1.64 -47.09
N GLU A 338 -2.73 0.80 -46.98
CA GLU A 338 -3.53 0.36 -48.14
C GLU A 338 -4.48 1.46 -48.66
N GLU A 339 -4.95 2.36 -47.79
CA GLU A 339 -5.77 3.51 -48.19
C GLU A 339 -4.93 4.65 -48.78
N GLU A 340 -3.74 4.91 -48.26
CA GLU A 340 -2.79 5.88 -48.86
C GLU A 340 -2.32 5.44 -50.24
N SER A 341 -2.03 4.15 -50.44
CA SER A 341 -1.64 3.62 -51.75
C SER A 341 -2.78 3.67 -52.78
N LYS A 342 -4.03 3.41 -52.36
CA LYS A 342 -5.22 3.57 -53.24
C LYS A 342 -5.55 5.03 -53.54
N GLN A 343 -5.27 5.97 -52.64
CA GLN A 343 -5.40 7.41 -52.91
C GLN A 343 -4.30 7.92 -53.84
N GLN A 344 -3.08 7.40 -53.70
CA GLN A 344 -1.95 7.76 -54.56
C GLN A 344 -2.14 7.24 -55.98
N GLU A 345 -2.65 6.01 -56.16
CA GLU A 345 -3.02 5.46 -57.48
C GLU A 345 -4.12 6.25 -58.18
N LYS A 346 -5.16 6.66 -57.42
CA LYS A 346 -6.24 7.51 -57.97
C LYS A 346 -5.72 8.89 -58.38
N ARG A 347 -4.77 9.46 -57.63
CA ARG A 347 -4.16 10.75 -57.96
C ARG A 347 -3.28 10.67 -59.21
N SER A 348 -2.56 9.57 -59.41
CA SER A 348 -1.79 9.33 -60.65
C SER A 348 -2.67 9.04 -61.87
N HIS A 349 -3.81 8.38 -61.70
CA HIS A 349 -4.77 8.16 -62.79
C HIS A 349 -5.45 9.46 -63.25
N LEU A 350 -5.76 10.38 -62.32
CA LEU A 350 -6.30 11.70 -62.65
C LEU A 350 -5.29 12.59 -63.39
N ILE A 351 -3.99 12.46 -63.08
CA ILE A 351 -2.92 13.21 -63.76
C ILE A 351 -2.71 12.69 -65.19
N GLN A 352 -2.80 11.38 -65.42
CA GLN A 352 -2.71 10.80 -66.77
C GLN A 352 -3.94 11.12 -67.64
N GLU A 353 -5.14 11.18 -67.07
CA GLU A 353 -6.34 11.59 -67.81
C GLU A 353 -6.35 13.08 -68.18
N GLU A 354 -5.71 13.96 -67.39
CA GLU A 354 -5.51 15.36 -67.77
C GLU A 354 -4.42 15.54 -68.84
N GLU A 355 -3.33 14.77 -68.81
CA GLU A 355 -2.28 14.81 -69.85
C GLU A 355 -2.79 14.34 -71.23
N ILE A 356 -3.60 13.27 -71.27
CA ILE A 356 -4.18 12.74 -72.52
C ILE A 356 -5.19 13.73 -73.13
N LYS A 357 -5.88 14.52 -72.30
CA LYS A 357 -6.85 15.52 -72.77
C LYS A 357 -6.21 16.79 -73.32
N VAL A 358 -5.00 17.13 -72.85
CA VAL A 358 -4.21 18.26 -73.36
C VAL A 358 -3.54 17.90 -74.70
N GLU A 359 -3.15 16.64 -74.92
CA GLU A 359 -2.64 16.20 -76.23
C GLU A 359 -3.75 16.12 -77.31
N GLU A 360 -4.98 15.69 -76.95
CA GLU A 360 -6.10 15.68 -77.91
C GLU A 360 -6.60 17.10 -78.29
N GLU A 361 -6.49 18.11 -77.42
CA GLU A 361 -6.82 19.51 -77.76
C GLU A 361 -5.72 20.21 -78.59
N GLN A 362 -4.48 19.70 -78.55
CA GLN A 362 -3.36 20.27 -79.32
C GLN A 362 -3.35 19.76 -80.78
N ASP A 363 -3.75 18.51 -81.02
CA ASP A 363 -3.79 17.90 -82.36
C ASP A 363 -4.98 18.37 -83.22
N ASP A 364 -6.07 18.85 -82.61
CA ASP A 364 -7.24 19.37 -83.34
C ASP A 364 -7.07 20.82 -83.84
N ILE A 365 -5.99 21.51 -83.46
CA ILE A 365 -5.68 22.87 -83.94
C ILE A 365 -4.77 22.84 -85.18
N GLU A 366 -4.04 21.75 -85.44
CA GLU A 366 -3.04 21.70 -86.52
C GLU A 366 -3.55 21.16 -87.88
N VAL A 367 -4.85 20.82 -88.00
CA VAL A 367 -5.46 20.33 -89.28
C VAL A 367 -6.48 21.32 -89.90
N LYS A 368 -6.50 22.58 -89.46
CA LYS A 368 -7.27 23.64 -90.15
C LYS A 368 -6.48 24.94 -90.30
N MET A 369 -5.49 24.93 -91.19
CA MET A 369 -5.15 26.08 -92.05
C MET A 369 -4.60 25.62 -93.40
#